data_AF-A0A960MJM2-F1
#
_entry.id   AF-A0A960MJM2-F1
#
_cell.length_a   1.000
_cell.length_b   1.000
_cell.length_c   1.000
_cell.angle_alpha   90.00
_cell.angle_beta   90.00
_cell.angle_gamma   90.00
#
_symmetry.space_group_name_H-M   'P 1'
#
loop_
_entity.id
_entity.type
_entity.pdbx_description
1 polymer ?
#
loop_
_entity_poly.entity_id
_entity_poly.type
_entity_poly.pdbx_seq_one_letter_code
_entity_poly.pdbx_strand_id
1 'polypeptide(L)'
;PPTETEVRPAPETKKPSPLNSSLDQCFAEATETGSLAESAIGFCLLDELGRVRYERNSRIAQIPASTFKTLTTATALEILGPDYRVETRVGVTAPVSDGVVAGDVILIGGGDPMLAFDDLETLAKELAAKGIRRVSGRIIGDGSRFTGSLFPDFWDWGDIGNGYGSPVSGLNLGHNRYAIRWQPGEAIGKPANIQTLRPFVPNVSWINEVTTGPPGTGDGIMIHGGERVGQVTLRGTVPLDADDLVVTGAVPDPETFAAYYFRTALAEAGISVE
;
A
#
# COMPACT_ATOMS: atom_id res chain seq x y z
N PRO A 1 -21.53 -55.07 -14.06
CA PRO A 1 -22.34 -54.67 -12.88
C PRO A 1 -21.62 -53.58 -12.08
N PRO A 2 -22.13 -52.33 -12.07
CA PRO A 2 -21.61 -51.31 -11.17
C PRO A 2 -22.13 -51.59 -9.75
N THR A 3 -21.19 -51.57 -8.81
CA THR A 3 -21.37 -51.75 -7.36
C THR A 3 -22.26 -50.64 -6.79
N GLU A 4 -23.18 -51.02 -5.90
CA GLU A 4 -24.09 -50.12 -5.20
C GLU A 4 -23.39 -48.92 -4.57
N THR A 5 -23.84 -47.72 -4.92
CA THR A 5 -23.43 -46.47 -4.28
C THR A 5 -23.98 -46.46 -2.85
N GLU A 6 -23.09 -46.54 -1.87
CA GLU A 6 -23.45 -46.43 -0.45
C GLU A 6 -24.06 -45.05 -0.18
N VAL A 7 -25.37 -45.01 0.08
CA VAL A 7 -26.09 -43.79 0.42
C VAL A 7 -25.62 -43.35 1.81
N ARG A 8 -24.90 -42.22 1.90
CA ARG A 8 -24.54 -41.62 3.20
C ARG A 8 -25.83 -41.33 3.98
N PRO A 9 -25.93 -41.76 5.25
CA PRO A 9 -27.09 -41.44 6.07
C PRO A 9 -27.25 -39.93 6.21
N ALA A 10 -28.50 -39.46 6.19
CA ALA A 10 -28.82 -38.06 6.45
C ALA A 10 -28.26 -37.66 7.83
N PRO A 11 -27.65 -36.47 7.97
CA PRO A 11 -27.11 -36.03 9.25
C PRO A 11 -28.24 -35.97 10.29
N GLU A 12 -28.03 -36.64 11.43
CA GLU A 12 -28.93 -36.57 12.57
C GLU A 12 -29.09 -35.10 13.02
N THR A 13 -30.33 -34.63 13.09
CA THR A 13 -30.68 -33.31 13.64
C THR A 13 -30.51 -33.32 15.16
N LYS A 14 -29.28 -33.09 15.62
CA LYS A 14 -29.01 -32.80 17.03
C LYS A 14 -29.74 -31.53 17.45
N LYS A 15 -30.44 -31.57 18.60
CA LYS A 15 -30.99 -30.35 19.22
C LYS A 15 -29.85 -29.31 19.35
N PRO A 16 -30.10 -28.04 18.99
CA PRO A 16 -29.07 -27.00 19.08
C PRO A 16 -28.57 -26.90 20.52
N SER A 17 -27.25 -26.77 20.68
CA SER A 17 -26.64 -26.57 21.99
C SER A 17 -27.12 -25.23 22.58
N PRO A 18 -27.13 -25.03 23.92
CA PRO A 18 -27.49 -23.74 24.52
C PRO A 18 -26.68 -22.54 23.97
N LEU A 19 -25.41 -22.79 23.59
CA LEU A 19 -24.54 -21.81 22.93
C LEU A 19 -25.07 -21.44 21.53
N ASN A 20 -25.59 -22.42 20.78
CA ASN A 20 -26.16 -22.17 19.47
C ASN A 20 -27.41 -21.29 19.61
N SER A 21 -28.30 -21.61 20.56
CA SER A 21 -29.53 -20.81 20.76
C SER A 21 -29.25 -19.36 21.16
N SER A 22 -28.22 -19.08 21.97
CA SER A 22 -27.87 -17.69 22.32
C SER A 22 -27.26 -16.93 21.14
N LEU A 23 -26.41 -17.58 20.34
CA LEU A 23 -25.80 -16.95 19.17
C LEU A 23 -26.81 -16.72 18.06
N ASP A 24 -27.68 -17.69 17.80
CA ASP A 24 -28.79 -17.57 16.85
C ASP A 24 -29.68 -16.36 17.22
N GLN A 25 -29.98 -16.18 18.51
CA GLN A 25 -30.74 -15.03 18.99
C GLN A 25 -30.00 -13.71 18.77
N CYS A 26 -28.72 -13.59 19.14
CA CYS A 26 -27.93 -12.37 18.89
C CYS A 26 -27.91 -12.01 17.40
N PHE A 27 -27.75 -13.03 16.56
CA PHE A 27 -27.75 -12.86 15.11
C PHE A 27 -29.11 -12.44 14.57
N ALA A 28 -30.20 -13.00 15.08
CA ALA A 28 -31.56 -12.60 14.72
C ALA A 28 -31.83 -11.15 15.14
N GLU A 29 -31.51 -10.78 16.39
CA GLU A 29 -31.65 -9.41 16.88
C GLU A 29 -30.88 -8.41 16.00
N ALA A 30 -29.64 -8.74 15.63
CA ALA A 30 -28.81 -7.91 14.78
C ALA A 30 -29.35 -7.75 13.34
N THR A 31 -29.94 -8.81 12.76
CA THR A 31 -30.43 -8.80 11.37
C THR A 31 -31.90 -8.39 11.22
N GLU A 32 -32.73 -8.54 12.24
CA GLU A 32 -34.17 -8.23 12.18
C GLU A 32 -34.50 -6.86 12.78
N THR A 33 -33.76 -6.45 13.80
CA THR A 33 -34.04 -5.20 14.54
C THR A 33 -32.85 -4.24 14.59
N GLY A 34 -31.66 -4.72 14.19
CA GLY A 34 -30.41 -3.98 14.27
C GLY A 34 -29.98 -3.31 12.96
N SER A 35 -28.85 -2.61 13.03
CA SER A 35 -28.23 -1.91 11.90
C SER A 35 -27.70 -2.84 10.80
N LEU A 36 -27.75 -4.16 10.99
CA LEU A 36 -27.31 -5.17 10.02
C LEU A 36 -28.49 -5.81 9.26
N ALA A 37 -29.66 -5.16 9.28
CA ALA A 37 -30.77 -5.55 8.40
C ALA A 37 -30.29 -5.67 6.94
N GLU A 38 -30.76 -6.71 6.24
CA GLU A 38 -30.39 -7.06 4.86
C GLU A 38 -28.90 -7.43 4.63
N SER A 39 -28.08 -7.52 5.68
CA SER A 39 -26.67 -7.90 5.54
C SER A 39 -26.49 -9.42 5.45
N ALA A 40 -25.63 -9.87 4.54
CA ALA A 40 -25.19 -11.27 4.51
C ALA A 40 -24.09 -11.48 5.56
N ILE A 41 -24.37 -12.26 6.61
CA ILE A 41 -23.39 -12.57 7.67
C ILE A 41 -22.91 -14.01 7.54
N GLY A 42 -21.60 -14.18 7.30
CA GLY A 42 -20.87 -15.42 7.46
C GLY A 42 -20.15 -15.46 8.80
N PHE A 43 -20.30 -16.54 9.57
CA PHE A 43 -19.67 -16.70 10.88
C PHE A 43 -19.29 -18.15 11.14
N CYS A 44 -18.11 -18.37 11.71
CA CYS A 44 -17.63 -19.68 12.12
C CYS A 44 -16.85 -19.52 13.43
N LEU A 45 -17.24 -20.30 14.44
CA LEU A 45 -16.54 -20.39 15.72
C LEU A 45 -15.92 -21.77 15.85
N LEU A 46 -14.60 -21.79 16.05
CA LEU A 46 -13.81 -22.99 16.29
C LEU A 46 -13.34 -23.01 17.75
N ASP A 47 -13.17 -24.20 18.32
CA ASP A 47 -12.43 -24.36 19.58
C ASP A 47 -10.92 -24.49 19.36
N GLU A 48 -10.14 -24.63 20.44
CA GLU A 48 -8.68 -24.75 20.39
C GLU A 48 -8.17 -25.98 19.63
N LEU A 49 -9.04 -26.98 19.41
CA LEU A 49 -8.75 -28.17 18.62
C LEU A 49 -9.21 -28.03 17.16
N GLY A 50 -9.69 -26.84 16.75
CA GLY A 50 -10.18 -26.54 15.41
C GLY A 50 -11.56 -27.12 15.11
N ARG A 51 -12.30 -27.59 16.11
CA ARG A 51 -13.65 -28.17 15.90
C ARG A 51 -14.67 -27.05 15.84
N VAL A 52 -15.57 -27.11 14.86
CA VAL A 52 -16.69 -26.17 14.74
C VAL A 52 -17.61 -26.29 15.96
N ARG A 53 -17.76 -25.19 16.69
CA ARG A 53 -18.68 -25.05 17.83
C ARG A 53 -19.98 -24.38 17.40
N TYR A 54 -19.91 -23.50 16.42
CA TYR A 54 -21.05 -22.83 15.82
C TYR A 54 -20.69 -22.35 14.41
N GLU A 55 -21.64 -22.39 13.48
CA GLU A 55 -21.47 -21.83 12.13
C GLU A 55 -22.79 -21.26 11.60
N ARG A 56 -22.70 -20.16 10.85
CA ARG A 56 -23.80 -19.54 10.09
C ARG A 56 -23.25 -19.07 8.76
N ASN A 57 -23.75 -19.61 7.64
CA ASN A 57 -23.29 -19.25 6.28
C ASN A 57 -21.76 -19.32 6.09
N SER A 58 -21.05 -20.11 6.91
CA SER A 58 -19.58 -20.20 6.97
C SER A 58 -18.94 -20.64 5.64
N ARG A 59 -19.72 -21.26 4.76
CA ARG A 59 -19.30 -21.80 3.46
C ARG A 59 -19.69 -20.91 2.28
N ILE A 60 -20.33 -19.77 2.52
CA ILE A 60 -20.68 -18.81 1.47
C ILE A 60 -19.48 -17.88 1.28
N ALA A 61 -19.03 -17.73 0.02
CA ALA A 61 -17.94 -16.81 -0.29
C ALA A 61 -18.38 -15.36 -0.05
N GLN A 62 -17.53 -14.59 0.64
CA GLN A 62 -17.76 -13.18 0.95
C GLN A 62 -16.49 -12.36 0.65
N ILE A 63 -16.61 -11.04 0.51
CA ILE A 63 -15.47 -10.15 0.34
C ILE A 63 -14.76 -10.03 1.71
N PRO A 64 -13.54 -10.57 1.87
CA PRO A 64 -12.86 -10.61 3.15
C PRO A 64 -12.29 -9.25 3.58
N ALA A 65 -12.24 -8.28 2.67
CA ALA A 65 -11.50 -7.03 2.83
C ALA A 65 -10.09 -7.31 3.38
N SER A 66 -9.62 -6.52 4.35
CA SER A 66 -8.27 -6.67 4.93
C SER A 66 -8.06 -7.97 5.70
N THR A 67 -9.09 -8.77 6.02
CA THR A 67 -8.88 -10.08 6.66
C THR A 67 -8.15 -11.06 5.74
N PHE A 68 -8.18 -10.85 4.41
CA PHE A 68 -7.43 -11.65 3.44
C PHE A 68 -5.91 -11.61 3.67
N LYS A 69 -5.42 -10.55 4.32
CA LYS A 69 -4.00 -10.44 4.70
C LYS A 69 -3.55 -11.62 5.56
N THR A 70 -4.43 -12.24 6.34
CA THR A 70 -4.10 -13.46 7.12
C THR A 70 -3.63 -14.60 6.22
N LEU A 71 -4.32 -14.85 5.09
CA LEU A 71 -3.95 -15.87 4.13
C LEU A 71 -2.66 -15.50 3.40
N THR A 72 -2.52 -14.25 2.94
CA THR A 72 -1.31 -13.75 2.29
C THR A 72 -0.09 -13.86 3.19
N THR A 73 -0.20 -13.45 4.46
CA THR A 73 0.89 -13.53 5.45
C THR A 73 1.25 -14.98 5.76
N ALA A 74 0.27 -15.87 5.99
CA ALA A 74 0.54 -17.29 6.23
C ALA A 74 1.27 -17.92 5.03
N THR A 75 0.84 -17.60 3.81
CA THR A 75 1.45 -18.09 2.56
C THR A 75 2.88 -17.58 2.41
N ALA A 76 3.12 -16.29 2.68
CA ALA A 76 4.45 -15.71 2.63
C ALA A 76 5.40 -16.35 3.64
N LEU A 77 4.93 -16.60 4.88
CA LEU A 77 5.73 -17.26 5.91
C LEU A 77 6.07 -18.72 5.53
N GLU A 78 5.13 -19.45 4.95
CA GLU A 78 5.34 -20.84 4.51
C GLU A 78 6.34 -20.92 3.34
N ILE A 79 6.24 -20.03 2.35
CA ILE A 79 7.06 -20.07 1.13
C ILE A 79 8.45 -19.47 1.37
N LEU A 80 8.53 -18.32 2.03
CA LEU A 80 9.77 -17.55 2.19
C LEU A 80 10.50 -17.89 3.50
N GLY A 81 9.76 -18.30 4.52
CA GLY A 81 10.26 -18.42 5.89
C GLY A 81 10.28 -17.09 6.64
N PRO A 82 10.28 -17.12 7.98
CA PRO A 82 10.27 -15.92 8.82
C PRO A 82 11.56 -15.09 8.74
N ASP A 83 12.66 -15.71 8.31
CA ASP A 83 13.98 -15.09 8.23
C ASP A 83 14.31 -14.52 6.84
N TYR A 84 13.39 -14.62 5.88
CA TYR A 84 13.60 -14.05 4.56
C TYR A 84 13.89 -12.55 4.66
N ARG A 85 14.85 -12.08 3.85
CA ARG A 85 15.20 -10.67 3.71
C ARG A 85 15.16 -10.32 2.24
N VAL A 86 14.52 -9.20 1.93
CA VAL A 86 14.56 -8.64 0.59
C VAL A 86 15.84 -7.85 0.43
N GLU A 87 16.48 -7.96 -0.73
CA GLU A 87 17.71 -7.22 -1.03
C GLU A 87 17.44 -6.05 -1.96
N THR A 88 18.06 -4.92 -1.66
CA THR A 88 18.22 -3.80 -2.59
C THR A 88 19.70 -3.69 -2.93
N ARG A 89 20.04 -3.58 -4.22
CA ARG A 89 21.43 -3.64 -4.70
C ARG A 89 21.78 -2.39 -5.50
N VAL A 90 23.07 -2.09 -5.61
CA VAL A 90 23.59 -1.06 -6.52
C VAL A 90 24.44 -1.71 -7.59
N GLY A 91 24.08 -1.48 -8.85
CA GLY A 91 24.85 -1.87 -10.03
C GLY A 91 25.50 -0.67 -10.71
N VAL A 92 26.52 -0.94 -11.52
CA VAL A 92 27.15 0.05 -12.41
C VAL A 92 27.25 -0.53 -13.82
N THR A 93 27.06 0.29 -14.85
CA THR A 93 27.14 -0.17 -16.25
C THR A 93 28.55 -0.08 -16.84
N ALA A 94 29.48 0.54 -16.12
CA ALA A 94 30.89 0.63 -16.50
C ALA A 94 31.80 0.41 -15.28
N PRO A 95 33.03 -0.09 -15.48
CA PRO A 95 34.01 -0.21 -14.40
C PRO A 95 34.28 1.12 -13.70
N VAL A 96 34.57 1.03 -12.41
CA VAL A 96 35.03 2.18 -11.61
C VAL A 96 36.52 2.38 -11.85
N SER A 97 36.93 3.57 -12.26
CA SER A 97 38.34 3.97 -12.36
C SER A 97 38.58 5.28 -11.64
N ASP A 98 39.60 5.33 -10.79
CA ASP A 98 40.01 6.55 -10.06
C ASP A 98 38.87 7.23 -9.27
N GLY A 99 37.91 6.44 -8.78
CA GLY A 99 36.73 6.93 -8.06
C GLY A 99 35.61 7.48 -8.96
N VAL A 100 35.68 7.25 -10.28
CA VAL A 100 34.68 7.66 -11.25
C VAL A 100 33.96 6.45 -11.83
N VAL A 101 32.63 6.48 -11.83
CA VAL A 101 31.79 5.56 -12.60
C VAL A 101 31.56 6.19 -13.98
N ALA A 102 32.24 5.70 -15.00
CA ALA A 102 32.13 6.17 -16.39
C ALA A 102 30.88 5.61 -17.10
N GLY A 103 29.75 5.55 -16.39
CA GLY A 103 28.51 4.91 -16.80
C GLY A 103 27.37 5.23 -15.84
N ASP A 104 26.26 4.54 -16.01
CA ASP A 104 25.07 4.68 -15.17
C ASP A 104 25.26 3.92 -13.85
N VAL A 105 24.67 4.44 -12.78
CA VAL A 105 24.48 3.75 -11.50
C VAL A 105 23.02 3.32 -11.39
N ILE A 106 22.77 2.07 -11.06
CA ILE A 106 21.44 1.48 -11.02
C ILE A 106 21.11 1.06 -9.58
N LEU A 107 20.04 1.61 -9.00
CA LEU A 107 19.45 1.15 -7.75
C LEU A 107 18.43 0.05 -8.08
N ILE A 108 18.76 -1.19 -7.76
CA ILE A 108 18.02 -2.38 -8.16
C ILE A 108 17.20 -2.89 -6.97
N GLY A 109 15.88 -2.82 -7.08
CA GLY A 109 14.95 -3.24 -6.03
C GLY A 109 14.60 -4.72 -6.10
N GLY A 110 14.66 -5.41 -4.97
CA GLY A 110 14.26 -6.81 -4.83
C GLY A 110 12.79 -7.03 -4.44
N GLY A 111 12.01 -5.96 -4.32
CA GLY A 111 10.64 -5.94 -3.80
C GLY A 111 10.53 -5.53 -2.33
N ASP A 112 11.52 -4.81 -1.79
CA ASP A 112 11.55 -4.41 -0.38
C ASP A 112 10.44 -3.37 -0.12
N PRO A 113 9.45 -3.64 0.75
CA PRO A 113 8.40 -2.68 1.06
C PRO A 113 8.82 -1.64 2.12
N MET A 114 9.98 -1.84 2.77
CA MET A 114 10.44 -1.06 3.92
C MET A 114 11.66 -0.18 3.63
N LEU A 115 12.16 -0.16 2.38
CA LEU A 115 13.28 0.70 2.00
C LEU A 115 12.97 2.17 2.33
N ALA A 116 13.79 2.77 3.19
CA ALA A 116 13.63 4.11 3.70
C ALA A 116 14.65 5.09 3.09
N PHE A 117 14.43 6.39 3.31
CA PHE A 117 15.35 7.45 2.85
C PHE A 117 16.73 7.31 3.52
N ASP A 118 16.76 7.01 4.82
CA ASP A 118 17.98 6.78 5.59
C ASP A 118 18.81 5.58 5.07
N ASP A 119 18.16 4.57 4.48
CA ASP A 119 18.85 3.45 3.84
C ASP A 119 19.59 3.92 2.58
N LEU A 120 18.99 4.83 1.81
CA LEU A 120 19.65 5.42 0.64
C LEU A 120 20.84 6.30 1.05
N GLU A 121 20.71 7.07 2.12
CA GLU A 121 21.83 7.82 2.69
C GLU A 121 22.96 6.90 3.14
N THR A 122 22.62 5.80 3.81
CA THR A 122 23.59 4.80 4.27
C THR A 122 24.32 4.18 3.08
N LEU A 123 23.57 3.77 2.06
CA LEU A 123 24.11 3.21 0.82
C LEU A 123 25.03 4.20 0.09
N ALA A 124 24.66 5.48 0.03
CA ALA A 124 25.49 6.53 -0.56
C ALA A 124 26.79 6.75 0.22
N LYS A 125 26.73 6.77 1.56
CA LYS A 125 27.91 6.87 2.43
C LYS A 125 28.84 5.66 2.26
N GLU A 126 28.30 4.46 2.11
CA GLU A 126 29.08 3.24 1.83
C GLU A 126 29.80 3.31 0.47
N LEU A 127 29.13 3.83 -0.57
CA LEU A 127 29.75 4.03 -1.89
C LEU A 127 30.88 5.07 -1.82
N ALA A 128 30.69 6.16 -1.08
CA ALA A 128 31.72 7.18 -0.87
C ALA A 128 32.92 6.58 -0.12
N ALA A 129 32.67 5.77 0.92
CA ALA A 129 33.71 5.06 1.67
C ALA A 129 34.48 4.04 0.81
N LYS A 130 33.86 3.48 -0.24
CA LYS A 130 34.52 2.65 -1.25
C LYS A 130 35.36 3.47 -2.25
N GLY A 131 35.41 4.79 -2.12
CA GLY A 131 36.24 5.69 -2.94
C GLY A 131 35.54 6.24 -4.18
N ILE A 132 34.24 5.98 -4.36
CA ILE A 132 33.44 6.61 -5.41
C ILE A 132 33.31 8.10 -5.10
N ARG A 133 33.53 8.94 -6.10
CA ARG A 133 33.53 10.41 -6.02
C ARG A 133 32.70 11.07 -7.10
N ARG A 134 32.51 10.40 -8.25
CA ARG A 134 31.78 10.95 -9.40
C ARG A 134 31.08 9.86 -10.20
N VAL A 135 29.90 10.16 -10.70
CA VAL A 135 29.13 9.39 -11.68
C VAL A 135 28.92 10.28 -12.90
N SER A 136 29.42 9.85 -14.07
CA SER A 136 29.26 10.62 -15.31
C SER A 136 28.03 10.22 -16.13
N GLY A 137 27.33 9.16 -15.71
CA GLY A 137 26.07 8.72 -16.29
C GLY A 137 24.87 9.07 -15.41
N ARG A 138 23.77 8.38 -15.64
CA ARG A 138 22.49 8.59 -14.95
C ARG A 138 22.41 7.77 -13.66
N ILE A 139 21.54 8.20 -12.76
CA ILE A 139 21.01 7.36 -11.68
C ILE A 139 19.70 6.75 -12.17
N ILE A 140 19.62 5.43 -12.17
CA ILE A 140 18.47 4.66 -12.68
C ILE A 140 17.87 3.86 -11.54
N GLY A 141 16.56 3.92 -11.37
CA GLY A 141 15.81 3.00 -10.51
C GLY A 141 15.37 1.80 -11.33
N ASP A 142 15.66 0.59 -10.86
CA ASP A 142 15.24 -0.66 -11.48
C ASP A 142 14.27 -1.41 -10.56
N GLY A 143 12.99 -1.35 -10.93
CA GLY A 143 11.89 -2.08 -10.29
C GLY A 143 11.46 -3.35 -11.04
N SER A 144 12.24 -3.82 -12.03
CA SER A 144 11.83 -4.89 -12.97
C SER A 144 11.68 -6.28 -12.35
N ARG A 145 12.00 -6.44 -11.06
CA ARG A 145 11.73 -7.66 -10.26
C ARG A 145 10.29 -8.12 -10.39
N PHE A 146 9.35 -7.16 -10.43
CA PHE A 146 7.94 -7.40 -10.69
C PHE A 146 7.59 -6.91 -12.10
N THR A 147 6.81 -7.70 -12.82
CA THR A 147 6.40 -7.42 -14.20
C THR A 147 4.91 -7.11 -14.26
N GLY A 148 4.49 -6.25 -15.18
CA GLY A 148 3.09 -5.87 -15.36
C GLY A 148 2.82 -4.43 -14.91
N SER A 149 1.54 -4.11 -14.72
CA SER A 149 1.13 -2.79 -14.19
C SER A 149 1.57 -2.63 -12.74
N LEU A 150 1.85 -1.39 -12.35
CA LEU A 150 2.13 -1.01 -10.97
C LEU A 150 0.90 -1.15 -10.05
N PHE A 151 -0.30 -1.23 -10.62
CA PHE A 151 -1.56 -1.40 -9.90
C PHE A 151 -2.26 -2.68 -10.35
N PRO A 152 -2.89 -3.44 -9.44
CA PRO A 152 -3.76 -4.55 -9.82
C PRO A 152 -4.94 -4.09 -10.69
N ASP A 153 -5.22 -4.82 -11.76
CA ASP A 153 -6.28 -4.50 -12.75
C ASP A 153 -7.69 -4.34 -12.16
N PHE A 154 -7.94 -4.90 -10.98
CA PHE A 154 -9.25 -4.90 -10.31
C PHE A 154 -9.38 -3.86 -9.19
N TRP A 155 -8.37 -3.01 -8.99
CA TRP A 155 -8.51 -1.88 -8.07
C TRP A 155 -9.39 -0.80 -8.67
N ASP A 156 -10.17 -0.14 -7.83
CA ASP A 156 -10.97 1.00 -8.26
C ASP A 156 -10.03 2.14 -8.66
N TRP A 157 -10.27 2.74 -9.82
CA TRP A 157 -9.50 3.89 -10.29
C TRP A 157 -9.56 5.07 -9.30
N GLY A 158 -10.64 5.20 -8.54
CA GLY A 158 -10.78 6.20 -7.48
C GLY A 158 -9.79 6.00 -6.33
N ASP A 159 -9.24 4.79 -6.16
CA ASP A 159 -8.40 4.41 -5.03
C ASP A 159 -6.90 4.58 -5.30
N ILE A 160 -6.46 4.37 -6.55
CA ILE A 160 -5.05 4.20 -6.91
C ILE A 160 -4.18 5.46 -6.73
N GLY A 161 -4.78 6.64 -6.61
CA GLY A 161 -4.06 7.87 -6.28
C GLY A 161 -3.86 8.07 -4.77
N ASN A 162 -4.58 7.35 -3.93
CA ASN A 162 -4.54 7.50 -2.47
C ASN A 162 -3.50 6.58 -1.86
N GLY A 163 -2.98 6.92 -0.67
CA GLY A 163 -1.86 6.19 -0.06
C GLY A 163 -2.16 4.71 0.25
N TYR A 164 -3.42 4.34 0.51
CA TYR A 164 -3.78 2.93 0.68
C TYR A 164 -3.76 2.14 -0.64
N GLY A 165 -3.86 2.84 -1.78
CA GLY A 165 -3.75 2.32 -3.13
C GLY A 165 -2.37 2.59 -3.76
N SER A 166 -1.32 2.82 -2.98
CA SER A 166 0.05 3.00 -3.51
C SER A 166 0.48 1.87 -4.45
N PRO A 167 1.24 2.18 -5.53
CA PRO A 167 1.69 1.18 -6.48
C PRO A 167 2.65 0.16 -5.86
N VAL A 168 2.67 -1.02 -6.47
CA VAL A 168 3.59 -2.12 -6.13
C VAL A 168 4.66 -2.21 -7.21
N SER A 169 5.91 -1.89 -6.84
CA SER A 169 7.08 -2.00 -7.71
C SER A 169 8.10 -2.98 -7.12
N GLY A 170 9.07 -3.42 -7.92
CA GLY A 170 10.28 -4.05 -7.39
C GLY A 170 11.12 -3.09 -6.54
N LEU A 171 10.98 -1.78 -6.72
CA LEU A 171 11.71 -0.75 -5.97
C LEU A 171 10.72 0.19 -5.29
N ASN A 172 10.59 0.08 -3.95
CA ASN A 172 9.59 0.85 -3.19
C ASN A 172 10.25 1.71 -2.11
N LEU A 173 10.39 3.01 -2.35
CA LEU A 173 10.94 3.93 -1.36
C LEU A 173 9.82 4.56 -0.52
N GLY A 174 9.92 4.49 0.80
CA GLY A 174 8.98 5.14 1.71
C GLY A 174 7.52 4.71 1.47
N HIS A 175 7.32 3.42 1.19
CA HIS A 175 6.04 2.80 0.85
C HIS A 175 5.39 3.36 -0.43
N ASN A 176 6.15 4.02 -1.31
CA ASN A 176 5.64 4.73 -2.49
C ASN A 176 4.56 5.76 -2.12
N ARG A 177 4.79 6.51 -1.04
CA ARG A 177 3.84 7.49 -0.51
C ARG A 177 4.44 8.88 -0.38
N TYR A 178 3.57 9.86 -0.51
CA TYR A 178 3.78 11.21 -0.02
C TYR A 178 2.61 11.61 0.89
N ALA A 179 2.82 12.66 1.67
CA ALA A 179 1.83 13.28 2.54
C ALA A 179 1.59 14.73 2.10
N ILE A 180 0.32 15.12 2.06
CA ILE A 180 -0.13 16.49 1.82
C ILE A 180 -0.75 17.00 3.12
N ARG A 181 -0.16 18.04 3.68
CA ARG A 181 -0.74 18.82 4.78
C ARG A 181 -1.59 19.94 4.20
N TRP A 182 -2.81 20.06 4.67
CA TRP A 182 -3.80 21.00 4.16
C TRP A 182 -4.06 22.14 5.11
N GLN A 183 -4.32 23.31 4.53
CA GLN A 183 -4.81 24.48 5.23
C GLN A 183 -6.21 24.82 4.69
N PRO A 184 -7.26 24.85 5.52
CA PRO A 184 -8.57 25.34 5.08
C PRO A 184 -8.48 26.80 4.64
N GLY A 185 -9.33 27.16 3.68
CA GLY A 185 -9.54 28.55 3.28
C GLY A 185 -10.34 29.33 4.32
N GLU A 186 -10.51 30.63 4.07
CA GLU A 186 -11.10 31.58 5.04
C GLU A 186 -12.58 31.32 5.37
N ALA A 187 -13.31 30.59 4.52
CA ALA A 187 -14.73 30.28 4.70
C ALA A 187 -15.13 29.03 3.91
N ILE A 188 -16.27 28.44 4.27
CA ILE A 188 -16.88 27.31 3.55
C ILE A 188 -17.04 27.66 2.05
N GLY A 189 -16.67 26.72 1.19
CA GLY A 189 -16.69 26.86 -0.27
C GLY A 189 -15.49 27.61 -0.87
N LYS A 190 -14.61 28.20 -0.06
CA LYS A 190 -13.36 28.80 -0.55
C LYS A 190 -12.28 27.73 -0.80
N PRO A 191 -11.34 27.96 -1.73
CA PRO A 191 -10.24 27.02 -1.99
C PRO A 191 -9.45 26.71 -0.71
N ALA A 192 -9.17 25.43 -0.50
CA ALA A 192 -8.20 24.98 0.50
C ALA A 192 -6.81 24.91 -0.14
N ASN A 193 -5.76 25.11 0.65
CA ASN A 193 -4.39 25.21 0.14
C ASN A 193 -3.53 24.04 0.62
N ILE A 194 -2.62 23.59 -0.24
CA ILE A 194 -1.54 22.68 0.16
C ILE A 194 -0.53 23.49 0.97
N GLN A 195 -0.43 23.21 2.27
CA GLN A 195 0.57 23.83 3.12
C GLN A 195 1.95 23.20 2.90
N THR A 196 2.00 21.86 2.88
CA THR A 196 3.22 21.12 2.56
C THR A 196 2.91 19.84 1.80
N LEU A 197 3.80 19.48 0.87
CA LEU A 197 3.81 18.18 0.21
C LEU A 197 5.18 17.55 0.41
N ARG A 198 5.24 16.43 1.14
CA ARG A 198 6.49 15.77 1.52
C ARG A 198 6.35 14.26 1.48
N PRO A 199 7.38 13.53 1.03
CA PRO A 199 8.51 13.98 0.20
C PRO A 199 8.08 14.66 -1.11
N PHE A 200 8.99 15.41 -1.74
CA PHE A 200 8.77 15.96 -3.08
C PHE A 200 8.67 14.82 -4.10
N VAL A 201 7.69 14.89 -5.00
CA VAL A 201 7.51 13.88 -6.05
C VAL A 201 7.98 14.47 -7.38
N PRO A 202 9.06 13.95 -8.00
CA PRO A 202 9.60 14.49 -9.23
C PRO A 202 8.64 14.25 -10.40
N ASN A 203 8.67 15.16 -11.39
CA ASN A 203 7.91 15.07 -12.64
C ASN A 203 6.38 15.06 -12.51
N VAL A 204 5.82 15.45 -11.35
CA VAL A 204 4.38 15.53 -11.12
C VAL A 204 3.92 16.97 -10.94
N SER A 205 2.89 17.35 -11.70
CA SER A 205 2.14 18.60 -11.53
C SER A 205 0.85 18.36 -10.75
N TRP A 206 0.49 19.29 -9.86
CA TRP A 206 -0.67 19.15 -8.98
C TRP A 206 -1.79 20.11 -9.40
N ILE A 207 -2.98 19.56 -9.71
CA ILE A 207 -4.20 20.35 -9.88
C ILE A 207 -4.97 20.31 -8.56
N ASN A 208 -5.07 21.45 -7.88
CA ASN A 208 -5.82 21.56 -6.64
C ASN A 208 -7.24 22.09 -6.91
N GLU A 209 -8.24 21.24 -6.76
CA GLU A 209 -9.67 21.57 -6.81
C GLU A 209 -10.34 21.44 -5.43
N VAL A 210 -9.55 21.31 -4.35
CA VAL A 210 -10.05 21.11 -2.99
C VAL A 210 -10.60 22.42 -2.42
N THR A 211 -11.74 22.32 -1.76
CA THR A 211 -12.42 23.46 -1.12
C THR A 211 -12.56 23.27 0.38
N THR A 212 -13.01 24.30 1.08
CA THR A 212 -13.22 24.27 2.53
C THR A 212 -14.65 23.81 2.83
N GLY A 213 -14.79 22.73 3.61
CA GLY A 213 -16.06 22.16 4.05
C GLY A 213 -16.51 22.67 5.42
N PRO A 214 -17.73 22.34 5.85
CA PRO A 214 -18.20 22.60 7.21
C PRO A 214 -17.30 21.98 8.29
N PRO A 215 -17.29 22.52 9.52
CA PRO A 215 -16.63 21.89 10.66
C PRO A 215 -17.10 20.45 10.90
N GLY A 216 -16.17 19.57 11.32
CA GLY A 216 -16.50 18.20 11.74
C GLY A 216 -16.84 17.19 10.63
N THR A 217 -16.67 17.53 9.34
CA THR A 217 -16.98 16.60 8.23
C THR A 217 -15.90 15.54 7.97
N GLY A 218 -14.73 15.62 8.61
CA GLY A 218 -13.58 14.77 8.31
C GLY A 218 -12.90 15.13 6.99
N ASP A 219 -11.91 14.32 6.58
CA ASP A 219 -11.24 14.46 5.29
C ASP A 219 -12.13 13.97 4.15
N GLY A 220 -12.54 14.89 3.27
CA GLY A 220 -13.32 14.56 2.08
C GLY A 220 -12.45 14.45 0.82
N ILE A 221 -11.14 14.32 0.97
CA ILE A 221 -10.17 14.52 -0.11
C ILE A 221 -9.90 13.20 -0.84
N MET A 222 -10.07 13.23 -2.15
CA MET A 222 -9.69 12.13 -3.05
C MET A 222 -8.56 12.59 -3.97
N ILE A 223 -7.58 11.71 -4.14
CA ILE A 223 -6.43 11.93 -5.01
C ILE A 223 -6.64 11.12 -6.29
N HIS A 224 -6.76 11.83 -7.42
CA HIS A 224 -6.88 11.24 -8.74
C HIS A 224 -5.51 11.22 -9.42
N GLY A 225 -4.86 10.05 -9.39
CA GLY A 225 -3.58 9.79 -10.02
C GLY A 225 -3.62 8.46 -10.80
N GLY A 226 -2.45 7.90 -11.09
CA GLY A 226 -2.33 6.63 -11.78
C GLY A 226 -0.89 6.27 -12.13
N GLU A 227 -0.72 5.22 -12.91
CA GLU A 227 0.59 4.72 -13.30
C GLU A 227 1.35 5.74 -14.16
N ARG A 228 2.51 6.18 -13.64
CA ARG A 228 3.48 7.06 -14.33
C ARG A 228 2.87 8.35 -14.89
N VAL A 229 1.81 8.86 -14.25
CA VAL A 229 1.16 10.11 -14.66
C VAL A 229 2.02 11.31 -14.25
N GLY A 230 2.13 12.29 -15.14
CA GLY A 230 2.81 13.58 -14.88
C GLY A 230 1.91 14.64 -14.23
N GLN A 231 0.63 14.33 -13.99
CA GLN A 231 -0.34 15.23 -13.41
C GLN A 231 -1.27 14.47 -12.46
N VAL A 232 -1.50 15.03 -11.27
CA VAL A 232 -2.40 14.49 -10.24
C VAL A 232 -3.42 15.57 -9.88
N THR A 233 -4.69 15.19 -9.80
CA THR A 233 -5.80 16.08 -9.43
C THR A 233 -6.30 15.77 -8.03
N LEU A 234 -6.43 16.80 -7.20
CA LEU A 234 -6.88 16.70 -5.81
C LEU A 234 -8.30 17.28 -5.73
N ARG A 235 -9.26 16.51 -5.24
CA ARG A 235 -10.68 16.91 -5.15
C ARG A 235 -11.24 16.67 -3.77
N GLY A 236 -12.27 17.43 -3.39
CA GLY A 236 -13.00 17.21 -2.14
C GLY A 236 -12.95 18.39 -1.19
N THR A 237 -13.01 18.11 0.11
CA THR A 237 -13.10 19.14 1.15
C THR A 237 -12.15 18.95 2.32
N VAL A 238 -11.63 20.07 2.84
CA VAL A 238 -10.93 20.21 4.12
C VAL A 238 -11.88 20.92 5.11
N PRO A 239 -12.17 20.39 6.31
CA PRO A 239 -13.01 21.07 7.29
C PRO A 239 -12.47 22.44 7.69
N LEU A 240 -13.34 23.44 7.88
CA LEU A 240 -12.94 24.80 8.29
C LEU A 240 -12.21 24.82 9.65
N ASP A 241 -12.49 23.85 10.52
CA ASP A 241 -11.87 23.68 11.84
C ASP A 241 -10.65 22.73 11.83
N ALA A 242 -10.15 22.37 10.64
CA ALA A 242 -8.95 21.55 10.52
C ALA A 242 -7.69 22.32 10.96
N ASP A 243 -6.96 21.76 11.93
CA ASP A 243 -5.70 22.32 12.46
C ASP A 243 -4.46 21.62 11.88
N ASP A 244 -4.52 20.30 11.65
CA ASP A 244 -3.43 19.52 11.06
C ASP A 244 -3.94 18.36 10.18
N LEU A 245 -4.73 18.69 9.17
CA LEU A 245 -5.24 17.66 8.26
C LEU A 245 -4.15 17.21 7.29
N VAL A 246 -3.77 15.94 7.39
CA VAL A 246 -2.80 15.30 6.50
C VAL A 246 -3.45 14.14 5.75
N VAL A 247 -3.33 14.15 4.42
CA VAL A 247 -3.76 13.04 3.56
C VAL A 247 -2.55 12.47 2.83
N THR A 248 -2.46 11.14 2.77
CA THR A 248 -1.38 10.46 2.05
C THR A 248 -1.81 10.06 0.65
N GLY A 249 -0.94 10.25 -0.33
CA GLY A 249 -1.14 9.85 -1.72
C GLY A 249 -0.09 8.88 -2.24
N ALA A 250 -0.40 8.26 -3.36
CA ALA A 250 0.42 7.29 -4.07
C ALA A 250 1.40 7.97 -5.01
N VAL A 251 2.69 7.67 -4.90
CA VAL A 251 3.73 8.12 -5.85
C VAL A 251 3.47 7.50 -7.22
N PRO A 252 3.26 8.26 -8.31
CA PRO A 252 2.91 7.69 -9.62
C PRO A 252 4.00 6.83 -10.28
N ASP A 253 5.27 7.18 -10.05
CA ASP A 253 6.43 6.50 -10.63
C ASP A 253 7.46 6.18 -9.53
N PRO A 254 7.33 5.01 -8.86
CA PRO A 254 8.20 4.59 -7.77
C PRO A 254 9.68 4.53 -8.14
N GLU A 255 10.01 4.07 -9.35
CA GLU A 255 11.40 3.89 -9.76
C GLU A 255 12.10 5.25 -9.96
N THR A 256 11.43 6.18 -10.64
CA THR A 256 11.93 7.54 -10.82
C THR A 256 12.04 8.28 -9.49
N PHE A 257 11.06 8.07 -8.60
CA PHE A 257 11.05 8.64 -7.27
C PHE A 257 12.24 8.14 -6.42
N ALA A 258 12.48 6.83 -6.40
CA ALA A 258 13.63 6.26 -5.70
C ALA A 258 14.97 6.71 -6.29
N ALA A 259 15.09 6.75 -7.62
CA ALA A 259 16.29 7.23 -8.31
C ALA A 259 16.60 8.70 -8.00
N TYR A 260 15.57 9.55 -7.93
CA TYR A 260 15.71 10.96 -7.55
C TYR A 260 16.29 11.10 -6.15
N TYR A 261 15.73 10.39 -5.17
CA TYR A 261 16.21 10.46 -3.79
C TYR A 261 17.58 9.82 -3.59
N PHE A 262 17.89 8.77 -4.34
CA PHE A 262 19.23 8.19 -4.31
C PHE A 262 20.28 9.14 -4.91
N ARG A 263 19.94 9.86 -5.99
CA ARG A 263 20.80 10.92 -6.52
C ARG A 263 21.07 12.01 -5.48
N THR A 264 20.05 12.42 -4.72
CA THR A 264 20.21 13.39 -3.63
C THR A 264 21.14 12.86 -2.54
N ALA A 265 20.93 11.61 -2.09
CA ALA A 265 21.77 10.97 -1.09
C ALA A 265 23.24 10.84 -1.54
N LEU A 266 23.49 10.52 -2.81
CA LEU A 266 24.83 10.49 -3.40
C LEU A 266 25.50 11.87 -3.35
N ALA A 267 24.77 12.92 -3.74
CA ALA A 267 25.29 14.28 -3.69
C ALA A 267 25.63 14.74 -2.26
N GLU A 268 24.78 14.41 -1.28
CA GLU A 268 25.01 14.69 0.14
C GLU A 268 26.19 13.90 0.72
N ALA A 269 26.45 12.70 0.22
CA ALA A 269 27.63 11.91 0.53
C ALA A 269 28.91 12.40 -0.19
N GLY A 270 28.83 13.46 -0.99
CA GLY A 270 29.97 14.04 -1.72
C GLY A 270 30.29 13.36 -3.05
N ILE A 271 29.40 12.52 -3.57
CA ILE A 271 29.50 11.92 -4.91
C ILE A 271 28.77 12.81 -5.91
N SER A 272 29.51 13.43 -6.84
CA SER A 272 28.89 14.24 -7.88
C SER A 272 28.23 13.37 -8.96
N VAL A 273 27.06 13.79 -9.43
CA VAL A 273 26.34 13.16 -10.54
C VAL A 273 26.08 14.23 -11.61
N GLU A 274 26.57 13.99 -12.82
CA GLU A 274 26.40 14.89 -13.97
C GLU A 274 24.96 14.98 -14.48
#